data_AF-A0A948CSN6-F1
#
_entry.id   AF-A0A948CSN6-F1
#
_cell.length_a   1.000
_cell.length_b   1.000
_cell.length_c   1.000
_cell.angle_alpha   90.00
_cell.angle_beta   90.00
_cell.angle_gamma   90.00
#
_symmetry.space_group_name_H-M   'P 1'
#
loop_
_entity.id
_entity.type
_entity.pdbx_description
1 polymer ?
#
loop_
_entity_poly.entity_id
_entity_poly.type
_entity_poly.pdbx_seq_one_letter_code
_entity_poly.pdbx_strand_id
1 'polypeptide(L)' 'MNSNYKSYEEWFDEFKRLAIAEDLAWLVSSEGESHKNAFEQGDSPAEELMTLADMAEWRGCGCGGGS' A
#
# COMPACT_ATOMS: atom_id res chain seq x y z
N MET A 1 15.31 -4.92 -8.43
CA MET A 1 14.96 -5.61 -7.17
C MET A 1 15.57 -4.80 -6.03
N ASN A 2 14.84 -3.78 -5.54
CA ASN A 2 15.34 -2.86 -4.50
C ASN A 2 14.57 -3.02 -3.17
N SER A 3 13.97 -4.18 -2.92
CA SER A 3 13.39 -4.48 -1.62
C SER A 3 14.53 -4.86 -0.67
N ASN A 4 14.99 -3.92 0.14
CA ASN A 4 16.03 -4.11 1.19
C ASN A 4 15.54 -5.01 2.36
N TYR A 5 14.47 -5.78 2.13
CA TYR A 5 13.76 -6.58 3.12
C TYR A 5 14.14 -8.05 2.94
N LYS A 6 14.43 -8.76 4.02
CA LYS A 6 14.86 -10.17 3.95
C LYS A 6 13.67 -11.12 3.84
N SER A 7 12.47 -10.66 4.19
CA SER A 7 11.23 -11.43 4.18
C SER A 7 10.02 -10.54 3.89
N TYR A 8 8.94 -11.16 3.39
CA TYR A 8 7.62 -10.52 3.26
C TYR A 8 7.12 -9.95 4.60
N GLU A 9 7.38 -10.63 5.71
CA GLU A 9 7.00 -10.16 7.04
C GLU A 9 7.66 -8.83 7.42
N GLU A 10 8.95 -8.64 7.11
CA GLU A 10 9.65 -7.37 7.37
C GLU A 10 9.10 -6.25 6.48
N TRP A 11 8.85 -6.55 5.21
CA TRP A 11 8.23 -5.63 4.27
C TRP A 11 6.83 -5.22 4.72
N PHE A 12 6.02 -6.18 5.16
CA PHE A 12 4.64 -5.96 5.59
C PHE A 12 4.56 -5.24 6.94
N ASP A 13 5.53 -5.44 7.84
CA ASP A 13 5.61 -4.66 9.07
C ASP A 13 5.86 -3.18 8.79
N GLU A 14 6.79 -2.87 7.89
CA GLU A 14 7.04 -1.49 7.46
C GLU A 14 5.85 -0.91 6.72
N PHE A 15 5.20 -1.69 5.85
CA PHE A 15 3.98 -1.29 5.15
C PHE A 15 2.88 -0.84 6.13
N LYS A 16 2.61 -1.63 7.17
CA LYS A 16 1.65 -1.24 8.22
C LYS A 16 2.08 0.03 8.95
N ARG A 17 3.37 0.19 9.27
CA ARG A 17 3.86 1.40 9.95
C ARG A 17 3.65 2.65 9.11
N LEU A 18 3.97 2.59 7.81
CA LEU A 18 3.73 3.68 6.88
C LEU A 18 2.23 3.98 6.78
N ALA A 19 1.40 2.96 6.64
CA ALA A 19 -0.05 3.14 6.57
C ALA A 19 -0.63 3.78 7.84
N ILE A 20 -0.12 3.42 9.03
CA ILE A 20 -0.53 4.06 10.28
C ILE A 20 -0.05 5.52 10.34
N ALA A 21 1.20 5.78 9.93
CA ALA A 21 1.78 7.14 9.94
C ALA A 21 1.02 8.11 9.03
N GLU A 22 0.55 7.62 7.88
CA GLU A 22 -0.20 8.39 6.88
C GLU A 22 -1.73 8.37 7.12
N ASP A 23 -2.22 7.79 8.23
CA ASP A 23 -3.65 7.58 8.53
C ASP A 23 -4.41 6.75 7.46
N LEU A 24 -3.67 5.91 6.73
CA LEU A 24 -4.14 5.02 5.67
C LEU A 24 -4.23 3.55 6.13
N ALA A 25 -4.16 3.28 7.44
CA ALA A 25 -4.22 1.92 7.98
C ALA A 25 -5.48 1.15 7.54
N TRP A 26 -6.54 1.85 7.17
CA TRP A 26 -7.79 1.30 6.63
C TRP A 26 -7.66 0.74 5.20
N LEU A 27 -6.61 1.10 4.46
CA LEU A 27 -6.29 0.57 3.12
C LEU A 27 -5.49 -0.73 3.16
N VAL A 28 -4.88 -1.04 4.30
CA VAL A 28 -4.12 -2.28 4.46
C VAL A 28 -5.09 -3.43 4.67
N SER A 29 -5.13 -4.36 3.71
CA SER A 29 -6.00 -5.54 3.81
C SER A 29 -5.58 -6.42 4.98
N SER A 30 -6.56 -6.83 5.79
CA SER A 30 -6.37 -7.74 6.92
C SER A 30 -5.80 -9.10 6.52
N GLU A 31 -6.05 -9.52 5.28
CA GLU A 31 -5.67 -10.85 4.77
C GLU A 31 -4.19 -10.93 4.38
N GLY A 32 -3.48 -9.81 4.25
CA GLY A 32 -2.04 -9.76 3.94
C GLY A 32 -1.66 -10.29 2.55
N GLU A 33 -2.28 -11.37 2.06
CA GLU A 33 -1.97 -12.01 0.79
C GLU A 33 -2.16 -11.09 -0.42
N SER A 34 -3.02 -10.08 -0.31
CA SER A 34 -3.22 -9.05 -1.33
C SER A 34 -1.95 -8.26 -1.67
N HIS A 35 -1.00 -8.15 -0.72
CA HIS A 35 0.23 -7.36 -0.90
C HIS A 35 1.47 -8.23 -1.18
N LYS A 36 1.36 -9.56 -1.11
CA LYS A 36 2.47 -10.48 -1.46
C LYS A 36 2.92 -10.28 -2.91
N ASN A 37 1.98 -10.02 -3.81
CA ASN A 37 2.29 -9.85 -5.22
C ASN A 37 3.19 -8.61 -5.46
N ALA A 38 2.92 -7.49 -4.79
CA ALA A 38 3.77 -6.30 -4.81
C ALA A 38 5.19 -6.60 -4.27
N PHE A 39 5.28 -7.35 -3.17
CA PHE A 39 6.57 -7.81 -2.65
C PHE A 39 7.34 -8.69 -3.65
N GLU A 40 6.68 -9.64 -4.31
CA GLU A 40 7.29 -10.53 -5.31
C GLU A 40 7.73 -9.78 -6.59
N GLN A 41 7.01 -8.73 -6.96
CA GLN A 41 7.40 -7.82 -8.06
C GLN A 41 8.57 -6.90 -7.68
N GLY A 42 8.88 -6.81 -6.39
CA GLY A 42 9.99 -6.01 -5.87
C GLY A 42 9.63 -4.56 -5.60
N ASP A 43 8.34 -4.25 -5.46
CA ASP A 43 7.84 -2.94 -5.04
C ASP A 43 8.21 -2.66 -3.59
N SER A 44 8.38 -1.39 -3.27
CA SER A 44 8.60 -0.94 -1.89
C SER A 44 7.26 -0.80 -1.15
N PRO A 45 7.23 -0.94 0.19
CA PRO A 45 6.01 -0.72 0.98
C PRO A 45 5.36 0.65 0.74
N ALA A 46 6.18 1.69 0.57
CA ALA A 46 5.70 3.04 0.28
C ALA A 46 5.06 3.14 -1.11
N GLU A 47 5.58 2.43 -2.12
CA GLU A 47 5.04 2.44 -3.49
C GLU A 47 3.67 1.78 -3.54
N GLU A 48 3.52 0.63 -2.87
CA GLU A 48 2.21 -0.03 -2.71
C GLU A 48 1.23 0.88 -1.97
N LEU A 49 1.65 1.53 -0.87
CA LEU A 49 0.78 2.40 -0.09
C LEU A 49 0.28 3.60 -0.90
N MET A 50 1.17 4.24 -1.67
CA MET A 50 0.81 5.35 -2.56
C MET A 50 -0.17 4.90 -3.65
N THR A 51 0.04 3.70 -4.21
CA THR A 51 -0.87 3.14 -5.23
C THR A 51 -2.25 2.89 -4.65
N LEU A 52 -2.34 2.35 -3.43
CA LEU A 52 -3.61 2.14 -2.73
C LEU A 52 -4.28 3.47 -2.37
N ALA A 53 -3.50 4.46 -1.93
CA ALA A 53 -3.99 5.80 -1.61
C ALA A 53 -4.60 6.46 -2.85
N ASP A 54 -3.90 6.46 -3.98
CA ASP A 54 -4.41 7.00 -5.24
C ASP A 54 -5.73 6.30 -5.65
N MET A 55 -5.75 4.96 -5.67
CA MET A 55 -6.97 4.21 -5.98
C MET A 55 -8.13 4.54 -5.03
N ALA A 56 -7.84 4.79 -3.76
CA ALA A 56 -8.82 5.12 -2.74
C ALA A 56 -9.34 6.56 -2.86
N GLU A 57 -8.48 7.53 -3.17
CA GLU A 57 -8.86 8.92 -3.43
C GLU A 57 -9.80 9.02 -4.64
N TRP A 58 -9.52 8.24 -5.69
CA TRP A 58 -10.39 8.16 -6.86
C TRP A 58 -11.77 7.54 -6.55
N ARG A 59 -11.87 6.71 -5.51
CA ARG A 59 -13.15 6.12 -5.06
C ARG A 59 -13.84 6.94 -3.97
N GLY A 60 -13.08 7.73 -3.21
CA GLY A 60 -13.53 8.54 -2.06
C GLY A 60 -14.04 9.93 -2.45
N CYS A 61 -13.72 10.41 -3.65
CA CYS A 61 -14.28 11.66 -4.15
C CYS A 61 -15.67 11.46 -4.77
N GLY A 62 -16.70 11.51 -3.94
CA GLY A 62 -18.04 11.85 -4.40
C GLY A 62 -18.04 13.26 -5.00
N CYS A 63 -18.13 13.34 -6.34
CA CYS A 63 -18.39 14.50 -7.19
C CYS A 63 -17.31 15.60 -7.32
N GLY A 64 -16.73 15.72 -8.52
CA GLY A 64 -16.40 17.03 -9.11
C GLY A 64 -15.29 17.07 -10.17
N GLY A 65 -15.67 17.12 -11.46
CA GLY A 65 -14.85 17.75 -12.51
C GLY A 65 -14.48 16.84 -13.69
N GLY A 66 -15.30 16.85 -14.75
CA GLY A 66 -15.06 16.06 -15.96
C GLY A 66 -13.99 16.61 -16.90
N SER A 67 -13.67 15.78 -17.90
CA SER A 67 -13.46 16.15 -19.31
C SER A 67 -13.67 14.90 -20.15
#